data_AF-W1XS58-F1
#
_entry.id   AF-W1XS58-F1
#
_cell.length_a   1.000
_cell.length_b   1.000
_cell.length_c   1.000
_cell.angle_alpha   90.00
_cell.angle_beta   90.00
_cell.angle_gamma   90.00
#
_symmetry.space_group_name_H-M   'P 1'
#
loop_
_entity.id
_entity.type
_entity.pdbx_description
1 polymer ?
#
loop_
_entity_poly.entity_id
_entity_poly.type
_entity_poly.pdbx_seq_one_letter_code
_entity_poly.pdbx_strand_id
1 'polypeptide(L)' 'MCGLSNISFGLPNRGLLNRTYLAMCMHAGLDGAVLDPGNRKMMGMIFAGEALLNKDRFTKKYLKAHRKGLLE' A
#
# COMPACT_ATOMS: atom_id res chain seq x y z
N MET A 1 -2.28 7.42 -11.94
CA MET A 1 -2.86 7.83 -10.65
C MET A 1 -4.16 7.06 -10.42
N CYS A 2 -4.40 6.48 -9.25
CA CYS A 2 -5.62 5.68 -8.97
C CYS A 2 -6.30 6.07 -7.65
N GLY A 3 -7.65 6.10 -7.65
CA GLY A 3 -8.47 6.23 -6.44
C GLY A 3 -8.88 4.87 -5.91
N LEU A 4 -8.48 4.53 -4.68
CA LEU A 4 -8.63 3.18 -4.12
C LEU A 4 -9.99 2.89 -3.48
N SER A 5 -10.79 3.90 -3.15
CA SER A 5 -12.03 3.73 -2.36
C SER A 5 -13.21 3.22 -3.18
N ASN A 6 -13.24 3.49 -4.50
CA ASN A 6 -14.40 3.19 -5.34
C ASN A 6 -14.49 1.71 -5.72
N ILE A 7 -13.36 0.99 -5.79
CA ILE A 7 -13.33 -0.42 -6.23
C ILE A 7 -14.09 -1.37 -5.30
N SER A 8 -14.23 -1.03 -4.03
CA SER A 8 -14.89 -1.85 -3.01
C SER A 8 -16.27 -1.35 -2.62
N PHE A 9 -16.89 -0.45 -3.38
CA PHE A 9 -18.21 0.08 -3.06
C PHE A 9 -19.26 -1.05 -3.03
N GLY A 10 -20.11 -1.05 -1.99
CA GLY A 10 -21.13 -2.08 -1.79
C GLY A 10 -20.62 -3.44 -1.24
N LEU A 11 -19.31 -3.60 -1.01
CA LEU A 11 -18.73 -4.86 -0.56
C LEU A 11 -18.33 -4.83 0.93
N PRO A 12 -18.42 -5.97 1.65
CA PRO A 12 -17.89 -6.08 3.00
C PRO A 12 -16.35 -6.07 3.01
N ASN A 13 -15.75 -5.74 4.15
CA ASN A 13 -14.29 -5.75 4.36
C ASN A 13 -13.49 -4.95 3.31
N ARG A 14 -13.99 -3.75 2.96
CA ARG A 14 -13.43 -2.85 1.95
C ARG A 14 -11.93 -2.58 2.09
N GLY A 15 -11.43 -2.49 3.33
CA GLY A 15 -10.02 -2.25 3.58
C GLY A 15 -9.11 -3.38 3.06
N LEU A 16 -9.59 -4.62 3.00
CA LEU A 16 -8.86 -5.75 2.41
C LEU A 16 -8.81 -5.63 0.90
N LEU A 17 -9.97 -5.41 0.28
CA LEU A 17 -10.06 -5.22 -1.16
C LEU A 17 -9.17 -4.06 -1.65
N ASN A 18 -9.23 -2.91 -0.97
CA ASN A 18 -8.49 -1.73 -1.38
C ASN A 18 -6.97 -1.92 -1.31
N ARG A 19 -6.44 -2.58 -0.26
CA ARG A 19 -4.99 -2.81 -0.14
C ARG A 19 -4.48 -3.90 -1.08
N THR A 20 -5.28 -4.94 -1.32
CA THR A 20 -4.95 -5.96 -2.32
C THR A 20 -4.94 -5.36 -3.72
N TYR A 21 -5.95 -4.54 -4.05
CA TYR A 21 -5.99 -3.83 -5.33
C TYR A 21 -4.82 -2.85 -5.49
N LEU A 22 -4.46 -2.11 -4.43
CA LEU A 22 -3.28 -1.25 -4.44
C LEU A 22 -2.00 -2.03 -4.80
N ALA A 23 -1.79 -3.20 -4.20
CA ALA A 23 -0.61 -4.02 -4.49
C ALA A 23 -0.57 -4.49 -5.97
N MET A 24 -1.73 -4.87 -6.51
CA MET A 24 -1.88 -5.20 -7.93
C MET A 24 -1.55 -4.00 -8.83
N CYS A 25 -2.07 -2.81 -8.50
CA CYS A 25 -1.76 -1.59 -9.24
C CYS A 25 -0.27 -1.24 -9.16
N MET A 26 0.35 -1.35 -7.98
CA MET A 26 1.80 -1.12 -7.81
C MET A 26 2.62 -2.03 -8.72
N HIS A 27 2.24 -3.31 -8.82
CA HIS A 27 2.87 -4.26 -9.74
C HIS A 27 2.64 -3.87 -11.20
N ALA A 28 1.45 -3.40 -11.55
CA ALA A 28 1.10 -2.92 -12.90
C ALA A 28 1.73 -1.56 -13.28
N GLY A 29 2.61 -0.98 -12.44
CA GLY A 29 3.32 0.26 -12.74
C GLY A 29 2.67 1.53 -12.20
N LEU A 30 1.85 1.45 -11.14
CA LEU A 30 1.27 2.64 -10.51
C LEU A 30 2.34 3.64 -10.04
N ASP A 31 2.25 4.89 -10.53
CA ASP A 31 3.12 6.00 -10.12
C ASP A 31 2.59 6.80 -8.91
N GLY A 32 1.29 6.71 -8.61
CA GLY A 32 0.69 7.44 -7.49
C GLY A 32 -0.76 7.05 -7.19
N ALA A 33 -1.15 7.17 -5.93
CA ALA A 33 -2.48 6.87 -5.42
C ALA A 33 -2.97 7.95 -4.46
N VAL A 34 -4.27 8.23 -4.49
CA VAL A 34 -4.93 9.06 -3.46
C VAL A 34 -5.47 8.13 -2.39
N LEU A 35 -4.94 8.24 -1.17
CA LEU A 35 -5.28 7.40 -0.03
C LEU A 35 -5.06 8.15 1.29
N ASP A 36 -5.64 7.62 2.36
CA ASP A 36 -5.44 8.11 3.72
C ASP A 36 -4.09 7.62 4.29
N PRO A 37 -3.11 8.51 4.54
CA PRO A 37 -1.81 8.15 5.11
C PRO A 37 -1.90 7.71 6.58
N GLY A 38 -3.01 7.99 7.27
CA GLY A 38 -3.28 7.49 8.63
C GLY A 38 -3.62 6.01 8.67
N ASN A 39 -3.97 5.40 7.53
CA ASN A 39 -4.27 3.98 7.45
C ASN A 39 -2.99 3.14 7.46
N ARG A 40 -2.56 2.71 8.66
CA ARG A 40 -1.33 1.92 8.85
C ARG A 40 -1.27 0.65 7.99
N LYS A 41 -2.38 -0.06 7.83
CA LYS A 41 -2.44 -1.27 6.98
C LYS A 41 -2.20 -0.96 5.50
N MET A 42 -2.71 0.17 5.02
CA MET A 42 -2.47 0.63 3.66
C MET A 42 -1.01 1.05 3.47
N MET A 43 -0.47 1.82 4.42
CA MET A 43 0.93 2.27 4.39
C MET A 43 1.89 1.09 4.48
N GLY A 44 1.60 0.09 5.31
CA GLY A 44 2.35 -1.17 5.37
C GLY A 44 2.40 -1.88 4.02
N MET A 45 1.28 -1.93 3.30
CA MET A 45 1.23 -2.50 1.95
C MET A 45 2.09 -1.73 0.95
N ILE A 46 2.15 -0.40 1.06
CA ILE A 46 3.01 0.44 0.20
C ILE A 46 4.48 0.15 0.49
N PHE A 47 4.90 0.15 1.76
CA PHE A 47 6.30 -0.13 2.10
C PHE A 47 6.72 -1.54 1.67
N ALA A 48 5.86 -2.54 1.88
CA ALA A 48 6.10 -3.91 1.43
C ALA A 48 6.15 -4.00 -0.10
N GLY A 49 5.21 -3.37 -0.80
CA GLY A 49 5.16 -3.33 -2.26
C GLY A 49 6.38 -2.64 -2.88
N GLU A 50 6.81 -1.49 -2.34
CA GLU A 50 8.02 -0.81 -2.80
C GLU A 50 9.28 -1.67 -2.60
N ALA A 51 9.37 -2.38 -1.48
CA ALA A 51 10.46 -3.32 -1.21
C ALA A 51 10.49 -4.47 -2.23
N LEU A 52 9.35 -5.12 -2.47
CA LEU A 52 9.24 -6.28 -3.37
C LEU A 52 9.41 -5.91 -4.85
N LEU A 53 9.03 -4.70 -5.24
CA LEU A 53 9.18 -4.18 -6.61
C LEU A 53 10.55 -3.52 -6.85
N ASN A 54 11.50 -3.67 -5.92
CA ASN A 54 12.84 -3.08 -5.99
C ASN A 54 12.83 -1.54 -6.14
N LYS A 55 11.79 -0.89 -5.62
CA LYS A 55 11.64 0.59 -5.56
C LYS A 55 12.15 1.17 -4.24
N ASP A 56 12.49 0.33 -3.25
CA ASP A 56 13.13 0.70 -1.98
C ASP A 56 14.57 0.17 -1.92
N ARG A 57 15.54 1.04 -2.21
CA ARG A 57 16.97 0.66 -2.27
C ARG A 57 17.45 0.16 -0.91
N PHE A 58 17.91 -1.10 -0.88
CA PHE A 58 18.30 -1.83 0.34
C PHE A 58 17.18 -1.93 1.38
N THR A 59 15.91 -1.90 0.93
CA THR A 59 14.72 -2.03 1.81
C THR A 59 14.73 -1.09 3.02
N LYS A 60 15.36 0.08 2.87
CA LYS A 60 15.59 1.04 3.97
C LYS A 60 14.29 1.60 4.51
N LYS A 61 13.35 1.95 3.63
CA LYS A 61 12.04 2.49 4.05
C LYS A 61 11.26 1.41 4.78
N TYR A 62 11.23 0.19 4.27
CA TYR A 62 10.56 -0.94 4.91
C TYR A 62 11.10 -1.21 6.32
N LEU A 63 12.44 -1.31 6.46
CA LEU A 63 13.08 -1.51 7.77
C LEU A 63 12.85 -0.34 8.74
N LYS A 64 12.77 0.89 8.24
CA LYS A 64 12.45 2.06 9.06
C LYS A 64 10.98 2.03 9.50
N ALA A 65 10.06 1.63 8.64
CA ALA A 65 8.65 1.49 8.96
C ALA A 65 8.42 0.41 10.02
N HIS A 66 9.10 -0.75 9.91
CA HIS A 66 9.05 -1.81 10.91
C HIS A 66 9.51 -1.32 12.29
N ARG A 67 10.67 -0.65 12.37
CA ARG A 67 11.19 -0.09 13.63
C ARG A 67 10.28 0.97 14.27
N LYS A 68 9.42 1.60 13.48
CA LYS A 68 8.43 2.57 13.95
C LYS A 68 7.07 1.96 14.29
N GLY A 69 6.90 0.64 14.15
CA GLY A 69 5.61 -0.03 14.35
C GLY A 69 4.55 0.39 13.32
N LEU A 70 4.95 0.77 12.11
CA LEU A 70 4.05 1.27 11.06
C LEU A 70 3.52 0.18 10.12
N LEU A 71 3.89 -1.08 10.35
CA LEU A 71 3.48 -2.21 9.50
C LEU A 71 2.22 -2.93 10.01
N GLU A 72 1.75 -2.63 11.23
CA GLU A 72 0.59 -3.25 11.88
C GLU A 72 -0.49 -2.24 12.33
#